data_AF-A0AAV0GVP7-F1
#
_entry.id   AF-A0AAV0GVP7-F1
#
_cell.length_a   1.000
_cell.length_b   1.000
_cell.length_c   1.000
_cell.angle_alpha   90.00
_cell.angle_beta   90.00
_cell.angle_gamma   90.00
#
_symmetry.space_group_name_H-M   'P 1'
#
loop_
_entity.id
_entity.type
_entity.pdbx_description
1 polymer ?
#
loop_
_entity_poly.entity_id
_entity_poly.type
_entity_poly.pdbx_seq_one_letter_code
_entity_poly.pdbx_strand_id
1 'polypeptide(L)'
;MMAVQKWKCSWPLTAAIASAVALFSIVYLLMFPVDPSFDYLRIREATQSGCLPPNATARKHVWENLQPRVDLHHRFPADLHGAVVYRKAPWKAEIGRWLSGCDSVAKDANISEIIGGRHCKDDCSGQGVCNYELGECRCFHGFTGDP
;
A
#
# COMPACT_ATOMS: atom_id res chain seq x y z
N MET A 1 15.37 46.06 -29.03
CA MET A 1 14.33 46.83 -28.29
C MET A 1 13.10 45.95 -28.26
N MET A 2 12.85 45.22 -27.17
CA MET A 2 11.69 44.33 -27.08
C MET A 2 10.58 45.09 -26.35
N ALA A 3 9.56 45.49 -27.10
CA ALA A 3 8.41 46.21 -26.57
C ALA A 3 7.55 45.24 -25.74
N VAL A 4 7.52 45.44 -24.42
CA VAL A 4 6.62 44.72 -23.52
C VAL A 4 5.22 45.28 -23.74
N GLN A 5 4.42 44.58 -24.55
CA GLN A 5 3.03 44.91 -24.78
C GLN A 5 2.23 44.61 -23.51
N LYS A 6 1.82 45.67 -22.80
CA LYS A 6 0.98 45.57 -21.60
C LYS A 6 -0.38 44.98 -21.98
N TRP A 7 -0.54 43.67 -21.82
CA TRP A 7 -1.84 43.01 -21.90
C TRP A 7 -2.69 43.52 -20.72
N LYS A 8 -3.65 44.38 -21.04
CA LYS A 8 -4.72 44.81 -20.12
C LYS A 8 -5.66 43.63 -19.96
N CYS A 9 -5.28 42.66 -19.13
CA CYS A 9 -6.20 41.61 -18.70
C CYS A 9 -7.36 42.30 -17.99
N SER A 10 -8.54 42.23 -18.59
CA SER A 10 -9.76 42.77 -18.01
C SER A 10 -9.98 42.11 -16.66
N TRP A 11 -10.00 42.89 -15.57
CA TRP A 11 -10.24 42.42 -14.20
C TRP A 11 -11.36 41.38 -14.05
N PRO A 12 -12.53 41.50 -14.74
CA PRO A 12 -13.57 40.48 -14.68
C PRO A 12 -13.14 39.12 -15.28
N LEU A 13 -12.27 39.11 -16.30
CA LEU A 13 -11.78 37.88 -16.92
C LEU A 13 -10.85 37.11 -15.96
N THR A 14 -9.96 37.82 -15.27
CA THR A 14 -9.08 37.22 -14.25
C THR A 14 -9.87 36.70 -13.06
N ALA A 15 -10.91 37.42 -12.63
CA ALA A 15 -11.79 36.98 -11.56
C ALA A 15 -12.58 35.70 -11.95
N ALA A 16 -13.09 35.65 -13.18
CA ALA A 16 -13.81 34.48 -13.69
C ALA A 16 -12.91 33.24 -13.79
N ILE A 17 -11.69 33.39 -14.30
CA ILE A 17 -10.72 32.29 -14.40
C ILE A 17 -10.33 31.78 -13.01
N ALA A 18 -10.03 32.68 -12.07
CA ALA A 18 -9.69 32.30 -10.70
C ALA A 18 -10.85 31.55 -10.02
N SER A 19 -12.09 32.00 -10.23
CA SER A 19 -13.28 31.32 -9.70
C SER A 19 -13.46 29.92 -10.31
N ALA A 20 -13.27 29.76 -11.62
CA ALA A 20 -13.38 28.47 -12.28
C ALA A 20 -12.33 27.49 -11.76
N VAL A 21 -11.07 27.93 -11.65
CA VAL A 21 -9.98 27.11 -11.11
C VAL A 21 -10.28 26.69 -9.67
N ALA A 22 -10.77 27.60 -8.82
CA ALA A 22 -11.14 27.27 -7.45
C ALA A 22 -12.23 26.19 -7.38
N LEU A 23 -13.25 26.26 -8.24
CA LEU A 23 -14.30 25.26 -8.32
C LEU A 23 -13.76 23.90 -8.80
N PHE A 24 -12.92 23.88 -9.84
CA PHE A 24 -12.27 22.65 -10.28
C PHE A 24 -11.39 22.04 -9.19
N SER A 25 -10.65 22.86 -8.45
CA SER A 25 -9.86 22.38 -7.30
C SER A 25 -10.73 21.80 -6.20
N ILE A 26 -11.86 22.44 -5.86
CA ILE A 26 -12.80 21.92 -4.84
C ILE A 26 -13.40 20.60 -5.30
N VAL A 27 -13.88 20.52 -6.54
CA VAL A 27 -14.45 19.27 -7.09
C VAL A 27 -13.41 18.16 -7.15
N TYR A 28 -12.17 18.49 -7.53
CA TYR A 28 -11.06 17.53 -7.53
C TYR A 28 -10.76 17.02 -6.12
N LEU A 29 -10.74 17.88 -5.10
CA LEU A 29 -10.56 17.48 -3.69
C LEU A 29 -11.72 16.64 -3.14
N LEU A 30 -12.94 16.83 -3.67
CA LEU A 30 -14.10 16.03 -3.30
C LEU A 30 -14.15 14.67 -4.01
N MET A 31 -13.68 14.59 -5.27
CA MET A 31 -13.65 13.37 -6.08
C MET A 31 -12.41 12.51 -5.80
N PHE A 32 -11.30 13.16 -5.49
CA PHE A 32 -10.08 12.55 -4.99
C PHE A 32 -9.85 13.12 -3.60
N PRO A 33 -10.53 12.60 -2.56
CA PRO A 33 -10.04 12.81 -1.22
C PRO A 33 -8.60 12.29 -1.26
N VAL A 34 -7.65 13.23 -1.25
CA VAL A 34 -6.29 12.93 -0.86
C VAL A 34 -6.45 12.62 0.62
N ASP A 35 -6.92 11.41 0.95
CA ASP A 35 -6.89 10.87 2.29
C ASP A 35 -5.43 11.03 2.70
N PRO A 36 -5.07 12.00 3.55
CA PRO A 36 -3.82 11.86 4.25
C PRO A 36 -4.14 10.65 5.13
N SER A 37 -3.57 9.50 4.81
CA SER A 37 -3.71 8.32 5.65
C SER A 37 -3.12 8.67 7.02
N PHE A 38 -3.92 9.28 7.89
CA PHE A 38 -3.61 9.59 9.28
C PHE A 38 -3.60 8.30 10.11
N ASP A 39 -3.35 7.14 9.48
CA ASP A 39 -3.09 5.87 10.16
C ASP A 39 -1.84 5.97 11.06
N TYR A 40 -1.01 7.02 10.93
CA TYR A 40 0.07 7.31 11.89
C TYR A 40 -0.40 7.85 13.24
N LEU A 41 -1.55 8.54 13.31
CA LEU A 41 -2.06 9.07 14.60
C LEU A 41 -2.77 8.00 15.44
N ARG A 42 -3.16 6.87 14.84
CA ARG A 42 -3.76 5.74 15.56
C ARG A 42 -2.73 4.88 16.32
N ILE A 43 -1.44 5.15 16.15
CA ILE A 43 -0.36 4.48 16.90
C ILE A 43 -0.46 4.75 18.42
N ARG A 44 -1.11 5.85 18.83
CA ARG A 44 -1.26 6.20 20.25
C ARG A 44 -2.10 5.19 21.05
N GLU A 45 -3.11 4.59 20.43
CA GLU A 45 -3.90 3.51 21.07
C GLU A 45 -3.14 2.18 21.07
N ALA A 46 -2.31 1.93 20.04
CA ALA A 46 -1.41 0.79 20.04
C ALA A 46 -0.29 0.89 21.09
N THR A 47 -0.06 2.06 21.71
CA THR A 47 1.00 2.24 22.73
C THR A 47 0.67 1.53 24.06
N GLN A 48 -0.57 1.09 24.27
CA GLN A 48 -0.96 0.24 25.41
C GLN A 48 -0.70 -1.25 25.18
N SER A 49 -0.56 -1.68 23.92
CA SER A 49 -0.20 -3.05 23.54
C SER A 49 1.25 -3.07 23.05
N GLY A 50 2.12 -3.96 23.49
CA GLY A 50 3.54 -4.00 23.09
C GLY A 50 3.85 -4.28 21.60
N CYS A 51 2.95 -3.93 20.69
CA CYS A 51 2.97 -4.19 19.26
C CYS A 51 3.47 -2.96 18.49
N LEU A 52 4.76 -2.67 18.60
CA LEU A 52 5.45 -1.75 17.68
C LEU A 52 6.05 -2.56 16.52
N PRO A 53 6.01 -2.05 15.28
CA PRO A 53 6.70 -2.69 14.17
C PRO A 53 8.21 -2.68 14.44
N PRO A 54 8.95 -3.72 14.00
CA PRO A 54 10.37 -3.91 14.33
C PRO A 54 11.28 -2.76 13.88
N ASN A 55 10.83 -1.91 12.95
CA ASN A 55 11.57 -0.76 12.43
C ASN A 55 11.21 0.58 13.10
N ALA A 56 10.25 0.63 14.02
CA ALA A 56 9.97 1.86 14.77
C ALA A 56 11.05 2.04 15.84
N THR A 57 12.03 2.89 15.57
CA THR A 57 13.00 3.40 16.55
C THR A 57 12.29 4.30 17.58
N ALA A 58 11.45 3.70 18.41
CA ALA A 58 10.93 4.33 19.61
C ALA A 58 12.04 4.33 20.67
N ARG A 59 12.45 5.53 21.09
CA ARG A 59 13.50 5.81 22.07
C ARG A 59 13.40 4.86 23.28
N LYS A 60 14.53 4.23 23.60
CA LYS A 60 14.80 3.32 24.74
C LYS A 60 14.37 3.81 26.14
N HIS A 61 13.96 5.06 26.33
CA HIS A 61 13.90 5.69 27.66
C HIS A 61 12.53 5.68 28.37
N VAL A 62 11.49 5.06 27.82
CA VAL A 62 10.17 5.00 28.49
C VAL A 62 9.87 3.61 29.08
N TRP A 63 10.76 2.62 28.85
CA TRP A 63 10.48 1.20 29.09
C TRP A 63 10.50 0.75 30.57
N GLU A 64 10.98 1.55 31.52
CA GLU A 64 11.30 1.00 32.86
C GLU A 64 10.11 0.75 33.81
N ASN A 65 8.89 1.23 33.55
CA ASN A 65 7.83 1.16 34.58
C ASN A 65 6.43 0.71 34.14
N LEU A 66 6.27 0.07 32.98
CA LEU A 66 5.00 -0.55 32.57
C LEU A 66 5.27 -1.93 31.93
N GLN A 67 5.20 -2.99 32.72
CA GLN A 67 5.01 -4.36 32.22
C GLN A 67 3.82 -4.98 32.95
N PRO A 68 2.93 -5.66 32.22
CA PRO A 68 3.31 -6.92 31.57
C PRO A 68 3.55 -6.74 30.07
N ARG A 69 4.83 -6.69 29.67
CA ARG A 69 5.25 -7.02 28.30
C ARG A 69 4.76 -8.44 28.05
N VAL A 70 3.88 -8.63 27.09
CA VAL A 70 3.58 -9.98 26.62
C VAL A 70 4.89 -10.54 26.08
N ASP A 71 5.45 -11.56 26.76
CA ASP A 71 6.66 -12.22 26.30
C ASP A 71 6.32 -13.13 25.11
N LEU A 72 6.46 -12.57 23.91
CA LEU A 72 6.22 -13.28 22.66
C LEU A 72 7.23 -14.42 22.42
N HIS A 73 8.41 -14.37 23.05
CA HIS A 73 9.41 -15.43 22.90
C HIS A 73 8.97 -16.72 23.57
N HIS A 74 8.41 -16.62 24.77
CA HIS A 74 7.92 -17.79 25.50
C HIS A 74 6.62 -18.34 24.87
N ARG A 75 5.74 -17.48 24.39
CA ARG A 75 4.44 -17.89 23.84
C ARG A 75 4.54 -18.50 22.43
N PHE A 76 5.46 -18.00 21.60
CA PHE A 76 5.66 -18.46 20.23
C PHE A 76 7.14 -18.83 20.02
N PRO A 77 7.56 -20.02 20.50
CA PRO A 77 8.93 -20.48 20.36
C PRO A 77 9.25 -20.74 18.89
N ALA A 78 10.49 -20.43 18.51
CA ALA A 78 10.99 -20.76 17.18
C ALA A 78 11.29 -22.26 17.09
N ASP A 79 11.09 -22.83 15.90
CA ASP A 79 11.55 -24.17 15.59
C ASP A 79 13.08 -24.24 15.43
N LEU A 80 13.60 -25.44 15.11
CA LEU A 80 15.03 -25.68 14.90
C LEU A 80 15.65 -24.85 13.76
N HIS A 81 14.82 -24.31 12.86
CA HIS A 81 15.24 -23.46 11.74
C HIS A 81 15.09 -21.97 12.05
N GLY A 82 14.73 -21.60 13.29
CA GLY A 82 14.53 -20.20 13.68
C GLY A 82 13.25 -19.60 13.09
N ALA A 83 12.25 -20.44 12.79
CA ALA A 83 10.98 -20.01 12.23
C ALA A 83 9.81 -20.16 13.23
N VAL A 84 8.81 -19.29 13.08
CA VAL A 84 7.54 -19.34 13.80
C VAL A 84 6.42 -19.39 12.76
N VAL A 85 5.55 -20.39 12.87
CA VAL A 85 4.44 -20.60 11.94
C VAL A 85 3.28 -19.66 12.28
N TYR A 86 2.82 -18.90 11.29
CA TYR A 86 1.64 -18.05 11.37
C TYR A 86 0.83 -18.19 10.08
N ARG A 87 -0.49 -18.39 10.20
CA ARG A 87 -1.42 -18.70 9.09
C ARG A 87 -0.86 -19.77 8.12
N LYS A 88 -0.34 -20.87 8.67
CA LYS A 88 0.23 -22.01 7.93
C LYS A 88 1.49 -21.71 7.11
N ALA A 89 2.12 -20.54 7.29
CA ALA A 89 3.39 -20.19 6.65
C ALA A 89 4.50 -20.01 7.71
N PRO A 90 5.73 -20.48 7.46
CA PRO A 90 6.87 -20.23 8.34
C PRO A 90 7.42 -18.81 8.13
N TRP A 91 7.63 -18.07 9.21
CA TRP A 91 8.21 -16.73 9.21
C TRP A 91 9.48 -16.70 10.05
N LYS A 92 10.41 -15.77 9.77
CA LYS A 92 11.52 -15.49 10.69
C LYS A 92 10.97 -15.25 12.09
N ALA A 93 11.61 -15.83 13.10
CA ALA A 93 11.06 -15.89 14.46
C ALA A 93 10.57 -14.54 15.00
N GLU A 94 11.29 -13.44 14.75
CA GLU A 94 10.87 -12.10 15.16
C GLU A 94 9.54 -11.67 14.52
N ILE A 95 9.40 -11.85 13.21
CA ILE A 95 8.21 -11.50 12.44
C ILE A 95 7.05 -12.42 12.81
N GLY A 96 7.29 -13.74 12.88
CA GLY A 96 6.24 -14.70 13.21
C GLY A 96 5.71 -14.54 14.64
N ARG A 97 6.58 -14.18 15.60
CA ARG A 97 6.19 -13.81 16.97
C ARG A 97 5.27 -12.59 16.98
N TRP A 98 5.65 -11.55 16.23
CA TRP A 98 4.87 -10.33 16.12
C TRP A 98 3.51 -10.61 15.47
N LEU A 99 3.48 -11.30 14.33
CA LEU A 99 2.24 -11.67 13.65
C LEU A 99 1.32 -12.50 14.55
N SER A 100 1.86 -13.53 15.23
CA SER A 100 1.05 -14.40 16.09
C SER A 100 0.57 -13.71 17.38
N GLY A 101 1.33 -12.74 17.89
CA GLY A 101 1.00 -12.01 19.11
C GLY A 101 0.16 -10.75 18.92
N CYS A 102 0.20 -10.16 17.74
CA CYS A 102 -0.37 -8.85 17.45
C CYS A 102 -1.43 -8.87 16.35
N ASP A 103 -1.79 -10.03 15.78
CA ASP A 103 -2.81 -10.14 14.71
C ASP A 103 -4.13 -9.44 15.08
N SER A 104 -4.56 -9.58 16.34
CA SER A 104 -5.83 -9.02 16.80
C SER A 104 -5.84 -7.49 16.92
N VAL A 105 -4.68 -6.84 16.95
CA VAL A 105 -4.53 -5.38 17.03
C VAL A 105 -3.98 -4.78 15.73
N ALA A 106 -3.48 -5.61 14.82
CA ALA A 106 -3.07 -5.19 13.50
C ALA A 106 -4.32 -4.95 12.64
N LYS A 107 -4.45 -3.74 12.07
CA LYS A 107 -5.47 -3.45 11.07
C LYS A 107 -5.11 -4.19 9.79
N ASP A 108 -6.08 -4.87 9.16
CA ASP A 108 -5.86 -5.52 7.88
C ASP A 108 -5.37 -4.49 6.85
N ALA A 109 -4.25 -4.80 6.19
CA ALA A 109 -3.79 -4.02 5.06
C ALA A 109 -4.71 -4.32 3.87
N ASN A 110 -5.42 -3.29 3.38
CA ASN A 110 -6.17 -3.41 2.13
C ASN A 110 -5.17 -3.37 0.96
N ILE A 111 -4.75 -4.54 0.47
CA ILE A 111 -3.90 -4.65 -0.70
C ILE A 111 -4.80 -4.67 -1.94
N SER A 112 -5.05 -3.49 -2.51
CA SER A 112 -5.64 -3.39 -3.85
C SER A 112 -4.52 -3.49 -4.88
N GLU A 113 -4.22 -4.70 -5.35
CA GLU A 113 -3.43 -4.84 -6.56
C GLU A 113 -4.29 -4.44 -7.76
N ILE A 114 -3.83 -3.45 -8.53
CA ILE A 114 -4.31 -3.27 -9.89
C ILE A 114 -3.71 -4.43 -10.66
N ILE A 115 -4.43 -5.55 -10.74
CA ILE A 115 -4.09 -6.65 -11.66
C ILE A 115 -4.44 -6.14 -13.06
N GLY A 116 -3.64 -5.19 -13.55
CA GLY A 116 -3.66 -4.70 -14.92
C GLY A 116 -3.00 -5.75 -15.81
N GLY A 117 -3.53 -6.97 -15.79
CA GLY A 117 -3.10 -8.00 -16.72
C GLY A 117 -3.58 -7.63 -18.10
N ARG A 118 -2.70 -7.60 -19.09
CA ARG A 118 -3.10 -7.56 -20.50
C ARG A 118 -3.86 -8.84 -20.81
N HIS A 119 -4.99 -8.73 -21.51
CA HIS A 119 -5.74 -9.88 -21.97
C HIS A 119 -5.16 -10.39 -23.28
N CYS A 120 -5.03 -11.71 -23.40
CA CYS A 120 -4.70 -12.32 -24.67
C CYS A 120 -5.95 -12.41 -25.54
N LYS A 121 -5.75 -12.25 -26.85
CA LYS A 121 -6.83 -12.39 -27.83
C LYS A 121 -7.42 -13.81 -27.76
N ASP A 122 -8.73 -13.89 -27.56
CA ASP A 122 -9.51 -15.14 -27.50
C ASP A 122 -8.90 -16.21 -26.57
N ASP A 123 -8.23 -15.80 -25.48
CA ASP A 123 -7.48 -16.69 -24.57
C ASP A 123 -6.57 -17.67 -25.32
N CYS A 124 -5.81 -17.14 -26.29
CA CYS A 124 -4.92 -17.93 -27.15
C CYS A 124 -5.65 -19.02 -27.94
N SER A 125 -6.94 -18.82 -28.22
CA SER A 125 -7.82 -19.79 -28.90
C SER A 125 -7.82 -21.18 -28.26
N GLY A 126 -7.53 -21.28 -26.96
CA GLY A 126 -7.35 -22.54 -26.23
C GLY A 126 -6.14 -23.38 -26.66
N GLN A 127 -5.26 -22.83 -27.50
CA GLN A 127 -4.12 -23.50 -28.12
C GLN A 127 -2.77 -22.97 -27.60
N GLY A 128 -2.78 -22.26 -26.48
CA GLY A 128 -1.58 -21.75 -25.84
C GLY A 128 -1.83 -21.26 -24.41
N VAL A 129 -0.77 -20.78 -23.77
CA VAL A 129 -0.81 -20.17 -22.44
C VAL A 129 -0.67 -18.65 -22.56
N CYS A 130 -1.62 -17.91 -21.99
CA CYS A 130 -1.59 -16.45 -21.97
C CYS A 130 -0.61 -15.93 -20.92
N ASN A 131 0.32 -15.07 -21.34
CA ASN A 131 1.08 -14.26 -20.40
C ASN A 131 0.29 -12.98 -20.08
N TYR A 132 -0.39 -12.95 -18.93
CA TYR A 132 -1.19 -11.78 -18.53
C TYR A 132 -0.35 -10.54 -18.20
N GLU A 133 0.97 -10.65 -18.00
CA GLU A 133 1.83 -9.47 -17.85
C GLU A 133 2.11 -8.80 -19.22
N LEU A 134 2.25 -9.61 -20.28
CA LEU A 134 2.63 -9.16 -21.62
C LEU A 134 1.47 -9.06 -22.63
N GLY A 135 0.38 -9.78 -22.40
CA GLY A 135 -0.72 -9.95 -23.36
C GLY A 135 -0.40 -10.90 -24.51
N GLU A 136 0.70 -11.67 -24.40
CA GLU A 136 1.22 -12.52 -25.48
C GLU A 136 0.88 -14.00 -25.27
N CYS A 137 0.61 -14.69 -26.39
CA CYS A 137 0.27 -16.11 -26.40
C CYS A 137 1.48 -17.01 -26.67
N ARG A 138 1.76 -17.93 -25.73
CA ARG A 138 2.73 -19.02 -25.97
C ARG A 138 1.99 -20.26 -26.48
N CYS A 139 2.01 -20.47 -27.79
CA CYS A 139 1.30 -21.58 -28.45
C CYS A 139 1.89 -22.95 -28.08
N PHE A 140 1.03 -23.97 -28.02
CA PHE A 140 1.45 -25.37 -27.88
C PHE A 140 2.09 -25.89 -29.18
N HIS A 141 2.76 -27.03 -29.10
CA HIS A 141 3.44 -27.61 -30.27
C HIS A 141 2.45 -27.90 -31.41
N GLY A 142 2.81 -27.50 -32.64
CA GLY A 142 1.95 -27.63 -33.82
C GLY A 142 1.00 -26.45 -34.06
N PHE A 143 0.97 -25.47 -33.15
CA PHE A 143 0.19 -24.25 -33.29
C PHE A 143 1.09 -23.03 -33.42
N THR A 144 0.68 -22.09 -34.26
CA THR A 144 1.39 -20.82 -34.50
C THR A 144 0.38 -19.68 -34.47
N GLY A 145 0.79 -18.51 -34.02
CA GLY A 145 -0.02 -17.31 -34.01
C GLY A 145 0.85 -16.08 -33.86
N ASP A 146 0.27 -14.92 -34.18
CA ASP A 146 0.91 -13.63 -33.91
C ASP A 146 0.95 -13.37 -32.39
N PRO A 147 1.97 -12.62 -31.91
CA PRO A 147 2.11 -12.26 -30.50
C PRO A 147 0.90 -11.49 -29.94
#